data_AF-A0A4Y2SL08-F1
#
_entry.id   AF-A0A4Y2SL08-F1
#
_cell.length_a   1.000
_cell.length_b   1.000
_cell.length_c   1.000
_cell.angle_alpha   90.00
_cell.angle_beta   90.00
_cell.angle_gamma   90.00
#
_symmetry.space_group_name_H-M   'P 1'
#
loop_
_entity.id
_entity.type
_entity.pdbx_description
1 polymer ?
#
loop_
_entity_poly.entity_id
_entity_poly.type
_entity_poly.pdbx_seq_one_letter_code
_entity_poly.pdbx_strand_id
1 'polypeptide(L)'
;MALAPLNPKQPTNHVGISGNEHADNLAKSATDSINCPVPLSDIKKYVKIKLDSNWQSRWNLKEANKLHSIKHLITCWPSLPYRKLDTVLTRLRIGHTRFTHRHLLLGEPAPHCTACQCQMTVLHILIECRQFNHQRIRCFHSSSITLKDILHKDPHPQLFTFLRTIGFYSLI
;
A
#
# COMPACT_ATOMS: atom_id res chain seq x y z
N MET A 1 -44.45 15.76 28.81
CA MET A 1 -44.45 14.30 28.94
C MET A 1 -44.09 13.72 27.57
N ALA A 2 -42.89 13.14 27.50
CA ALA A 2 -42.25 12.35 26.45
C ALA A 2 -42.80 12.35 25.01
N LEU A 3 -42.02 12.97 24.11
CA LEU A 3 -41.84 12.47 22.74
C LEU A 3 -40.94 11.22 22.81
N ALA A 4 -41.39 10.10 22.29
CA ALA A 4 -40.56 8.91 22.08
C ALA A 4 -40.33 8.69 20.56
N PRO A 5 -39.10 8.39 20.12
CA PRO A 5 -38.72 8.37 18.71
C PRO A 5 -38.98 6.98 18.10
N LEU A 6 -39.37 6.92 16.83
CA LEU A 6 -39.31 5.68 16.05
C LEU A 6 -38.17 5.74 15.04
N ASN A 7 -37.10 5.05 15.43
CA ASN A 7 -35.90 4.70 14.70
C ASN A 7 -36.22 4.02 13.34
N PRO A 8 -35.41 4.19 12.29
CA PRO A 8 -35.61 3.50 11.02
C PRO A 8 -35.22 2.03 11.20
N LYS A 9 -36.21 1.15 11.37
CA LYS A 9 -35.99 -0.30 11.29
C LYS A 9 -35.72 -0.65 9.83
N GLN A 10 -34.45 -0.89 9.49
CA GLN A 10 -34.08 -1.86 8.47
C GLN A 10 -34.62 -3.23 8.89
N PRO A 11 -35.31 -3.96 8.00
CA PRO A 11 -35.40 -5.39 8.10
C PRO A 11 -34.73 -6.00 6.88
N THR A 12 -33.54 -6.54 7.11
CA THR A 12 -32.96 -7.57 6.27
C THR A 12 -33.86 -8.82 6.33
N ASN A 13 -34.37 -9.24 5.17
CA ASN A 13 -35.03 -10.53 4.91
C ASN A 13 -36.54 -10.61 5.24
N HIS A 14 -37.39 -10.12 4.32
CA HIS A 14 -38.83 -10.40 4.29
C HIS A 14 -39.27 -10.82 2.88
N VAL A 15 -39.62 -12.10 2.74
CA VAL A 15 -40.43 -12.62 1.61
C VAL A 15 -41.84 -12.01 1.72
N GLY A 16 -42.44 -11.57 0.61
CA GLY A 16 -43.81 -11.05 0.55
C GLY A 16 -43.96 -9.53 0.34
N ILE A 17 -42.87 -8.77 0.19
CA ILE A 17 -42.96 -7.34 -0.17
C ILE A 17 -43.08 -7.23 -1.69
N SER A 18 -44.30 -7.02 -2.18
CA SER A 18 -44.62 -6.98 -3.62
C SER A 18 -43.69 -6.06 -4.44
N GLY A 19 -43.28 -4.91 -3.89
CA GLY A 19 -42.33 -4.00 -4.56
C GLY A 19 -40.91 -4.57 -4.72
N ASN A 20 -40.39 -5.26 -3.69
CA ASN A 20 -39.07 -5.91 -3.76
C ASN A 20 -39.10 -7.14 -4.67
N GLU A 21 -40.19 -7.91 -4.62
CA GLU A 21 -40.37 -9.08 -5.49
C GLU A 21 -40.51 -8.65 -6.95
N HIS A 22 -41.23 -7.56 -7.22
CA HIS A 22 -41.29 -6.99 -8.57
C HIS A 22 -39.92 -6.49 -9.05
N ALA A 23 -39.17 -5.80 -8.20
CA ALA A 23 -37.81 -5.35 -8.52
C ALA A 23 -36.85 -6.53 -8.77
N ASP A 24 -36.91 -7.59 -7.96
CA ASP A 24 -36.07 -8.79 -8.11
C ASP A 24 -36.46 -9.60 -9.36
N ASN A 25 -37.76 -9.70 -9.66
CA ASN A 25 -38.25 -10.34 -10.89
C ASN A 25 -37.84 -9.56 -12.15
N LEU A 26 -37.89 -8.22 -12.12
CA LEU A 26 -37.39 -7.39 -13.21
C LEU A 26 -35.87 -7.54 -13.38
N ALA A 27 -35.11 -7.58 -12.28
CA ALA A 27 -33.66 -7.79 -12.32
C ALA A 27 -33.29 -9.17 -12.90
N LYS A 28 -34.00 -10.23 -12.50
CA LYS A 28 -33.83 -11.59 -13.06
C LYS A 28 -34.16 -11.63 -14.55
N SER A 29 -35.31 -11.07 -14.93
CA SER A 29 -35.76 -11.02 -16.34
C SER A 29 -34.79 -10.24 -17.24
N ALA A 30 -34.13 -9.23 -16.70
CA ALA A 30 -33.09 -8.47 -17.43
C ALA A 30 -31.78 -9.26 -17.61
N THR A 31 -31.55 -10.30 -16.82
CA THR A 31 -30.33 -11.13 -16.89
C THR A 31 -30.47 -12.26 -17.92
N ASP A 32 -31.70 -12.75 -18.13
CA ASP A 32 -32.01 -13.83 -19.08
C ASP A 32 -31.83 -13.45 -20.56
N SER A 33 -31.64 -12.17 -20.88
CA SER A 33 -31.51 -11.69 -22.26
C SER A 33 -30.08 -11.68 -22.82
N ILE A 34 -29.07 -12.07 -22.04
CA ILE A 34 -27.68 -12.07 -22.51
C ILE A 34 -27.37 -13.43 -23.13
N ASN A 35 -27.85 -13.64 -24.36
CA ASN A 35 -27.38 -14.73 -25.24
C ASN A 35 -25.97 -14.37 -25.76
N CYS A 36 -24.99 -14.30 -24.86
CA CYS A 36 -23.61 -14.09 -25.25
C CYS A 36 -22.98 -15.44 -25.61
N PRO A 37 -22.45 -15.62 -26.84
CA PRO A 37 -21.77 -16.85 -27.23
C PRO A 37 -20.46 -17.06 -26.47
N VAL A 38 -20.00 -16.05 -25.72
CA VAL A 38 -18.79 -16.09 -24.91
C VAL A 38 -19.19 -16.24 -23.43
N PRO A 39 -18.61 -17.22 -22.70
CA PRO A 39 -18.83 -17.36 -21.28
C PRO A 39 -18.55 -16.05 -20.52
N LEU A 40 -19.44 -15.68 -19.59
CA LEU A 40 -19.26 -14.49 -18.76
C LEU A 40 -17.94 -14.50 -17.98
N SER A 41 -17.40 -15.69 -17.67
CA SER A 41 -16.06 -15.85 -17.06
C SER A 41 -14.95 -15.25 -17.92
N ASP A 42 -15.04 -15.42 -19.23
CA ASP A 42 -14.03 -14.97 -20.18
C ASP A 42 -14.11 -13.46 -20.38
N ILE A 43 -15.33 -12.91 -20.43
CA ILE A 43 -15.54 -11.46 -20.42
C ILE A 43 -14.98 -10.84 -19.15
N LYS A 44 -15.28 -11.40 -17.97
CA LYS A 44 -14.74 -10.94 -16.69
C LYS A 44 -13.21 -10.99 -16.67
N LYS A 45 -12.61 -12.07 -17.18
CA LYS A 45 -11.17 -12.24 -17.28
C LYS A 45 -10.56 -11.20 -18.22
N TYR A 46 -11.14 -10.97 -19.38
CA TYR A 46 -10.69 -9.98 -20.35
C TYR A 46 -10.75 -8.56 -19.78
N VAL A 47 -11.88 -8.17 -19.16
CA VAL A 47 -12.04 -6.86 -18.52
C VAL A 47 -10.99 -6.67 -17.43
N LYS A 48 -10.76 -7.68 -16.58
CA LYS A 48 -9.71 -7.64 -15.56
C LYS A 48 -8.33 -7.41 -16.17
N ILE A 49 -7.95 -8.18 -17.19
CA ILE A 49 -6.65 -8.02 -17.89
C ILE A 49 -6.51 -6.60 -18.45
N LYS A 50 -7.57 -6.05 -19.05
CA LYS A 50 -7.53 -4.70 -19.63
C LYS A 50 -7.40 -3.62 -18.54
N LEU A 51 -8.10 -3.76 -17.43
CA LEU A 51 -7.98 -2.87 -16.28
C LEU A 51 -6.57 -2.92 -15.67
N ASP A 52 -6.04 -4.13 -15.44
CA ASP A 52 -4.69 -4.32 -14.88
C ASP A 52 -3.63 -3.74 -15.83
N SER A 53 -3.76 -3.96 -17.14
CA SER A 53 -2.85 -3.39 -18.15
C SER A 53 -2.90 -1.86 -18.16
N ASN A 54 -4.09 -1.26 -18.17
CA ASN A 54 -4.23 0.19 -18.15
C ASN A 54 -3.66 0.79 -16.85
N TRP A 55 -3.86 0.12 -15.71
CA TRP A 55 -3.29 0.56 -14.44
C TRP A 55 -1.76 0.44 -14.45
N GLN A 56 -1.22 -0.67 -14.95
CA GLN A 56 0.22 -0.86 -15.08
C GLN A 56 0.86 0.21 -15.98
N SER A 57 0.24 0.55 -17.11
CA SER A 57 0.70 1.64 -17.97
C SER A 57 0.71 2.98 -17.25
N ARG A 58 -0.34 3.32 -16.49
CA ARG A 58 -0.36 4.54 -15.67
C ARG A 58 0.70 4.53 -14.57
N TRP A 59 0.96 3.36 -14.00
CA TRP A 59 1.97 3.19 -12.95
C TRP A 59 3.39 3.39 -13.49
N ASN A 60 3.69 2.87 -14.68
CA ASN A 60 5.00 3.06 -15.33
C ASN A 60 5.36 4.53 -15.56
N LEU A 61 4.35 5.41 -15.73
CA LEU A 61 4.55 6.86 -15.90
C LEU A 61 4.86 7.59 -14.58
N LYS A 62 4.86 6.91 -13.42
CA LYS A 62 5.07 7.52 -12.09
C LYS A 62 6.54 7.40 -11.64
N GLU A 63 7.47 7.82 -12.49
CA GLU A 63 8.91 7.72 -12.24
C GLU A 63 9.38 8.44 -10.98
N ALA A 64 8.79 9.59 -10.64
CA ALA A 64 9.10 10.34 -9.42
C ALA A 64 8.53 9.71 -8.12
N ASN A 65 7.78 8.61 -8.22
CA ASN A 65 7.20 7.95 -7.04
C ASN A 65 8.24 7.06 -6.34
N LYS A 66 8.47 7.31 -5.05
CA LYS A 66 9.40 6.53 -4.21
C LYS A 66 9.12 5.02 -4.25
N LEU A 67 7.84 4.62 -4.21
CA LEU A 67 7.44 3.21 -4.28
C LEU A 67 7.72 2.62 -5.68
N HIS A 68 7.58 3.40 -6.76
CA HIS A 68 7.86 2.93 -8.11
C HIS A 68 9.32 2.51 -8.30
N SER A 69 10.26 3.16 -7.59
CA SER A 69 11.70 2.79 -7.63
C SER A 69 11.98 1.34 -7.19
N ILE A 70 11.11 0.74 -6.38
CA ILE A 70 11.24 -0.65 -5.90
C ILE A 70 10.11 -1.56 -6.39
N LYS A 71 9.01 -1.00 -6.91
CA LYS A 71 7.81 -1.74 -7.28
C LYS A 71 7.41 -1.40 -8.70
N HIS A 72 7.92 -2.12 -9.68
CA HIS A 72 7.53 -1.89 -11.08
C HIS A 72 6.20 -2.54 -11.43
N LEU A 73 5.83 -3.65 -10.80
CA LEU A 73 4.56 -4.34 -11.07
C LEU A 73 3.51 -3.98 -10.03
N ILE A 74 2.27 -3.70 -10.46
CA ILE A 74 1.12 -3.36 -9.59
C ILE A 74 0.57 -4.55 -8.77
N THR A 75 1.24 -5.71 -8.82
CA THR A 75 0.83 -6.94 -8.12
C THR A 75 0.77 -6.79 -6.60
N CYS A 76 -0.10 -7.54 -5.91
CA CYS A 76 -0.10 -7.51 -4.45
C CYS A 76 1.22 -8.04 -3.88
N TRP A 77 1.79 -7.32 -2.92
CA TRP A 77 2.88 -7.80 -2.10
C TRP A 77 2.31 -8.49 -0.86
N PRO A 78 2.95 -9.58 -0.36
CA PRO A 78 2.47 -10.28 0.81
C PRO A 78 2.58 -9.38 2.04
N SER A 79 1.62 -9.51 2.95
CA SER A 79 1.69 -8.88 4.27
C SER A 79 2.61 -9.67 5.19
N LEU A 80 3.33 -8.97 6.06
CA LEU A 80 4.06 -9.62 7.14
C LEU A 80 3.08 -10.13 8.22
N PRO A 81 3.42 -11.23 8.93
CA PRO A 81 2.53 -11.82 9.95
C PRO A 81 2.25 -10.88 11.13
N TYR A 82 3.17 -9.94 11.41
CA TYR A 82 3.03 -8.98 12.49
C TYR A 82 2.64 -7.60 11.95
N ARG A 83 1.43 -7.14 12.27
CA ARG A 83 0.87 -5.84 11.84
C ARG A 83 1.84 -4.67 12.04
N LYS A 84 2.57 -4.65 13.16
CA LYS A 84 3.54 -3.59 13.47
C LYS A 84 4.71 -3.58 12.48
N LEU A 85 5.25 -4.75 12.13
CA LEU A 85 6.32 -4.86 11.14
C LEU A 85 5.82 -4.50 9.74
N ASP A 86 4.61 -4.92 9.39
CA ASP A 86 3.98 -4.61 8.12
C ASP A 86 3.76 -3.10 7.93
N THR A 87 3.33 -2.42 9.01
CA THR A 87 3.18 -0.96 9.03
C THR A 87 4.52 -0.26 8.83
N VAL A 88 5.56 -0.69 9.55
CA VAL A 88 6.92 -0.14 9.42
C VAL A 88 7.45 -0.34 8.00
N LEU A 89 7.32 -1.55 7.44
CA LEU A 89 7.76 -1.86 6.09
C LEU A 89 7.03 -1.01 5.04
N THR A 90 5.71 -0.88 5.17
CA THR A 90 4.91 -0.04 4.28
C THR A 90 5.34 1.42 4.34
N ARG A 91 5.56 1.98 5.54
CA ARG A 91 6.04 3.36 5.71
C ARG A 91 7.42 3.58 5.10
N LEU A 92 8.33 2.61 5.22
CA LEU A 92 9.64 2.67 4.57
C LEU A 92 9.51 2.67 3.04
N ARG A 93 8.69 1.77 2.48
CA ARG A 93 8.48 1.64 1.03
C ARG A 93 7.93 2.92 0.38
N ILE A 94 7.03 3.63 1.06
CA ILE A 94 6.51 4.92 0.57
C ILE A 94 7.35 6.13 1.02
N GLY A 95 8.31 5.92 1.92
CA GLY A 95 9.17 6.97 2.48
C GLY A 95 8.46 7.94 3.44
N HIS A 96 7.36 7.51 4.07
CA HIS A 96 6.53 8.32 4.98
C HIS A 96 6.71 7.86 6.43
N THR A 97 7.83 8.25 7.02
CA THR A 97 8.13 8.00 8.43
C THR A 97 7.82 9.25 9.25
N ARG A 98 7.61 9.10 10.57
CA ARG A 98 7.49 10.27 11.45
C ARG A 98 8.70 11.20 11.30
N PHE A 99 9.91 10.66 11.22
CA PHE A 99 11.12 11.47 11.06
C PHE A 99 11.13 12.26 9.75
N THR A 100 10.93 11.59 8.62
CA THR A 100 11.13 12.20 7.30
C THR A 100 9.94 13.03 6.80
N HIS A 101 8.75 12.85 7.37
CA HIS A 101 7.51 13.43 6.82
C HIS A 101 6.75 14.35 7.79
N ARG A 102 7.04 14.33 9.11
CA ARG A 102 6.35 15.19 10.09
C ARG A 102 6.48 16.68 9.76
N HIS A 103 7.62 17.11 9.24
CA HIS A 103 7.87 18.50 8.91
C HIS A 103 6.83 19.08 7.94
N LEU A 104 6.35 18.29 6.97
CA LEU A 104 5.30 18.71 6.02
C LEU A 104 3.96 18.97 6.71
N LEU A 105 3.65 18.22 7.77
CA LEU A 105 2.41 18.39 8.53
C LEU A 105 2.45 19.62 9.44
N LEU A 106 3.65 20.04 9.85
CA LEU A 106 3.86 21.14 10.79
C LEU A 106 4.35 22.44 10.11
N GLY A 107 4.63 22.40 8.80
CA GLY A 107 5.28 23.51 8.11
C GLY A 107 6.71 23.79 8.59
N GLU A 108 7.36 22.80 9.20
CA GLU A 108 8.74 22.91 9.67
C GLU A 108 9.74 22.64 8.54
N PRO A 109 11.00 23.08 8.66
CA PRO A 109 12.06 22.69 7.74
C PRO A 109 12.25 21.17 7.71
N ALA A 110 12.60 20.63 6.54
CA ALA A 110 12.92 19.22 6.42
C ALA A 110 14.10 18.84 7.33
N PRO A 111 14.10 17.64 7.94
CA PRO A 111 15.25 17.16 8.69
C PRO A 111 16.47 17.02 7.75
N HIS A 112 17.65 17.39 8.25
CA HIS A 112 18.92 17.31 7.50
C HIS A 112 19.89 16.34 8.15
N CYS A 113 20.68 15.66 7.34
CA CYS A 113 21.79 14.83 7.78
C CYS A 113 23.01 15.71 8.06
N THR A 114 23.48 15.76 9.30
CA THR A 114 24.62 16.60 9.70
C THR A 114 25.95 16.14 9.08
N ALA A 115 26.12 14.83 8.83
CA ALA A 115 27.35 14.33 8.18
C ALA A 115 27.36 14.50 6.66
N CYS A 116 26.19 14.44 6.02
CA CYS A 116 26.10 14.45 4.55
C CYS A 116 25.60 15.78 3.98
N GLN A 117 25.14 16.71 4.83
CA GLN A 117 24.65 18.03 4.44
C GLN A 117 23.55 17.97 3.36
N CYS A 118 22.67 16.98 3.47
CA CYS A 118 21.54 16.78 2.57
C CYS A 118 20.27 16.47 3.35
N GLN A 119 19.12 16.58 2.66
CA GLN A 119 17.83 16.27 3.24
C GLN A 119 17.74 14.80 3.66
N MET A 120 17.20 14.55 4.84
CA MET A 120 17.02 13.22 5.36
C MET A 120 15.84 12.51 4.69
N THR A 121 16.10 11.38 4.06
CA THR A 121 15.10 10.51 3.42
C THR A 121 15.30 9.05 3.84
N VAL A 122 14.28 8.20 3.64
CA VAL A 122 14.42 6.76 3.89
C VAL A 122 15.52 6.16 3.00
N LEU A 123 15.61 6.59 1.74
CA LEU A 123 16.67 6.16 0.83
C LEU A 123 18.04 6.54 1.41
N HIS A 124 18.20 7.79 1.84
CA HIS A 124 19.45 8.25 2.44
C HIS A 124 19.84 7.40 3.65
N ILE A 125 18.92 7.15 4.57
CA ILE A 125 19.18 6.35 5.78
C ILE A 125 19.56 4.90 5.42
N LEU A 126 18.82 4.28 4.50
CA LEU A 126 18.96 2.86 4.21
C LEU A 126 20.16 2.52 3.33
N ILE A 127 20.60 3.40 2.43
CA ILE A 127 21.66 3.04 1.45
C ILE A 127 22.77 4.10 1.25
N GLU A 128 22.57 5.39 1.55
CA GLU A 128 23.57 6.43 1.19
C GLU A 128 24.36 6.97 2.38
N CYS A 129 23.73 7.10 3.55
CA CYS A 129 24.27 7.88 4.66
C CYS A 129 25.59 7.29 5.15
N ARG A 130 26.66 8.08 5.16
CA ARG A 130 27.99 7.61 5.58
C ARG A 130 28.03 7.21 7.06
N GLN A 131 27.22 7.85 7.91
CA GLN A 131 27.13 7.53 9.34
C GLN A 131 26.65 6.10 9.61
N PHE A 132 25.81 5.55 8.73
CA PHE A 132 25.24 4.21 8.90
C PHE A 132 25.99 3.13 8.11
N ASN A 133 27.12 3.46 7.48
CA ASN A 133 27.80 2.55 6.57
C ASN A 133 28.29 1.28 7.28
N HIS A 134 28.89 1.43 8.46
CA HIS A 134 29.36 0.29 9.23
C HIS A 134 28.19 -0.63 9.64
N GLN A 135 27.07 -0.07 10.09
CA GLN A 135 25.88 -0.82 10.48
C GLN A 135 25.24 -1.52 9.27
N ARG A 136 25.25 -0.89 8.09
CA ARG A 136 24.80 -1.53 6.84
C ARG A 136 25.66 -2.73 6.49
N ILE A 137 26.99 -2.58 6.47
CA ILE A 137 27.90 -3.70 6.18
C ILE A 137 27.70 -4.84 7.19
N ARG A 138 27.56 -4.51 8.48
CA ARG A 138 27.35 -5.50 9.53
C ARG A 138 26.01 -6.24 9.42
N CYS A 139 24.92 -5.56 9.05
CA CYS A 139 23.59 -6.16 9.02
C CYS A 139 23.25 -6.80 7.66
N PHE A 140 23.72 -6.20 6.56
CA PHE A 140 23.38 -6.61 5.21
C PHE A 140 24.49 -7.40 4.52
N HIS A 141 25.66 -7.52 5.15
CA HIS A 141 26.82 -8.24 4.61
C HIS A 141 27.24 -7.77 3.20
N SER A 142 26.94 -6.52 2.86
CA SER A 142 27.26 -5.90 1.57
C SER A 142 27.67 -4.45 1.75
N SER A 143 28.66 -4.03 0.98
CA SER A 143 29.10 -2.63 0.83
C SER A 143 28.29 -1.87 -0.22
N SER A 144 27.57 -2.59 -1.10
CA SER A 144 26.73 -2.03 -2.15
C SER A 144 25.39 -2.76 -2.14
N ILE A 145 24.44 -2.20 -1.41
CA ILE A 145 23.08 -2.72 -1.30
C ILE A 145 22.11 -1.72 -1.91
N THR A 146 21.15 -2.20 -2.71
CA THR A 146 20.14 -1.34 -3.32
C THR A 146 18.90 -1.24 -2.44
N LEU A 147 18.08 -0.21 -2.66
CA LEU A 147 16.80 -0.07 -1.96
C LEU A 147 15.87 -1.26 -2.26
N LYS A 148 15.97 -1.84 -3.46
CA LYS A 148 15.20 -3.01 -3.87
C LYS A 148 15.61 -4.24 -3.06
N ASP A 149 16.90 -4.48 -2.86
CA ASP A 149 17.39 -5.61 -2.04
C ASP A 149 16.85 -5.56 -0.60
N ILE A 150 16.58 -4.35 -0.10
CA ILE A 150 16.10 -4.12 1.26
C ILE A 150 14.56 -4.18 1.36
N LEU A 151 13.84 -3.52 0.43
CA LEU A 151 12.42 -3.18 0.58
C LEU A 151 11.48 -3.80 -0.46
N HIS A 152 11.98 -4.63 -1.39
CA HIS A 152 11.15 -5.31 -2.39
C HIS A 152 10.11 -6.25 -1.74
N LYS A 153 9.37 -6.99 -2.56
CA LYS A 153 8.33 -7.96 -2.15
C LYS A 153 8.72 -8.75 -0.90
N ASP A 154 9.93 -9.31 -0.91
CA ASP A 154 10.53 -10.02 0.21
C ASP A 154 11.63 -9.12 0.81
N PRO A 155 11.38 -8.48 1.97
CA PRO A 155 12.33 -7.54 2.56
C PRO A 155 13.56 -8.26 3.13
N HIS A 156 14.69 -7.55 3.19
CA HIS A 156 15.92 -8.13 3.74
C HIS A 156 15.73 -8.63 5.18
N PRO A 157 16.16 -9.85 5.55
CA PRO A 157 15.90 -10.44 6.87
C PRO A 157 16.40 -9.57 8.04
N GLN A 158 17.53 -8.90 7.86
CA GLN A 158 18.14 -8.03 8.86
C GLN A 158 17.65 -6.57 8.84
N LEU A 159 16.65 -6.22 8.01
CA LEU A 159 16.12 -4.86 7.94
C LEU A 159 15.71 -4.34 9.31
N PHE A 160 14.89 -5.08 10.05
CA PHE A 160 14.39 -4.62 11.35
C PHE A 160 15.50 -4.55 12.41
N THR A 161 16.49 -5.44 12.35
CA THR A 161 17.68 -5.40 13.20
C THR A 161 18.49 -4.14 12.94
N PHE A 162 18.75 -3.83 11.67
CA PHE A 162 19.44 -2.61 11.25
C PHE A 162 18.73 -1.36 11.76
N LEU A 163 17.41 -1.24 11.53
CA LEU A 163 16.61 -0.09 11.96
C LEU A 163 16.66 0.15 13.47
N ARG A 164 16.67 -0.93 14.27
CA ARG A 164 16.79 -0.84 15.73
C ARG A 164 18.21 -0.42 16.13
N THR A 165 19.22 -0.96 15.46
CA THR A 165 20.64 -0.69 15.74
C THR A 165 20.99 0.79 15.53
N ILE A 166 20.43 1.42 14.49
CA ILE A 166 20.64 2.85 14.22
C ILE A 166 19.63 3.77 14.95
N GLY A 167 18.77 3.22 15.81
CA GLY A 167 17.75 3.96 16.54
C GLY A 167 16.58 4.51 15.68
N PHE A 168 16.56 4.22 14.37
CA PHE A 168 15.55 4.75 13.46
C PHE A 168 14.17 4.08 13.61
N TYR A 169 14.11 2.84 14.10
CA TYR A 169 12.86 2.08 14.23
C TYR A 169 11.77 2.79 15.04
N SER A 170 12.16 3.52 16.10
CA SER A 170 11.21 4.25 16.96
C SER A 170 10.69 5.55 16.32
N LEU A 171 11.28 5.97 15.20
CA LEU A 171 10.99 7.19 14.46
C LEU A 171 10.16 6.95 13.19
N ILE A 172 9.68 5.71 12.98
CA ILE A 172 8.87 5.30 11.83
C ILE A 172 7.38 5.45 12.11
#